data_AF-A0AAU9JPT5-F1
#
_entry.id   AF-A0AAU9JPT5-F1
#
_cell.length_a   1.000
_cell.length_b   1.000
_cell.length_c   1.000
_cell.angle_alpha   90.00
_cell.angle_beta   90.00
_cell.angle_gamma   90.00
#
_symmetry.space_group_name_H-M   'P 1'
#
loop_
_entity.id
_entity.type
_entity.pdbx_description
1 polymer ?
#
loop_
_entity_poly.entity_id
_entity_poly.type
_entity_poly.pdbx_seq_one_letter_code
_entity_poly.pdbx_strand_id
1 'polypeptide(L)'
;MFKLGRKTRRNSSLSDFEFQHQEFAEKLLDLELKLEESCDQSTIDEIIKLYTSAIDYYESINDQKSSSYHKKLQGFLARKDVKDAIKSPNAPRLNRHEQPPRRTRMLSKHTSSLPDLHLHAIENVMKEHECGTNNAHHLLQDNLKKQEDLFESKIQERQQRVKSHTLSHKENLAIMGRTSDKQIDRINQMFEDEKSKRIKEVRSLYSGQIDEMRSIANCDILKQVVVEMEKSMEREIANVTAKLANEKYIEIDKLRRSRGVTIS
;
A
#
# COMPACT_ATOMS: atom_id res chain seq x y z
N MET A 1 23.25 -38.44 26.75
CA MET A 1 21.88 -38.78 26.30
C MET A 1 20.93 -37.67 26.73
N PHE A 2 20.64 -36.69 25.87
CA PHE A 2 19.53 -35.74 26.07
C PHE A 2 18.90 -35.48 24.70
N LYS A 3 17.69 -36.03 24.49
CA LYS A 3 16.88 -35.79 23.29
C LYS A 3 16.14 -34.46 23.46
N LEU A 4 16.61 -33.40 22.81
CA LEU A 4 15.84 -32.16 22.63
C LEU A 4 14.85 -32.34 21.48
N GLY A 5 13.66 -32.81 21.81
CA GLY A 5 12.51 -32.83 20.90
C GLY A 5 11.98 -31.41 20.72
N ARG A 6 12.36 -30.74 19.63
CA ARG A 6 11.71 -29.49 19.21
C ARG A 6 10.35 -29.85 18.59
N LYS A 7 9.29 -29.57 19.34
CA LYS A 7 7.89 -29.58 18.87
C LYS A 7 7.73 -28.55 17.75
N THR A 8 7.60 -29.01 16.52
CA THR A 8 7.09 -28.21 15.39
C THR A 8 5.60 -27.97 15.65
N ARG A 9 5.25 -26.79 16.16
CA ARG A 9 3.88 -26.41 16.52
C ARG A 9 3.27 -25.64 15.35
N ARG A 10 2.33 -26.30 14.65
CA ARG A 10 1.20 -25.76 13.86
C ARG A 10 1.46 -24.55 12.94
N ASN A 11 1.62 -24.82 11.64
CA ASN A 11 1.45 -23.84 10.55
C ASN A 11 0.02 -23.89 9.92
N SER A 12 -0.97 -24.42 10.64
CA SER A 12 -2.33 -24.64 10.13
C SER A 12 -3.34 -23.53 10.47
N SER A 13 -2.89 -22.31 10.79
CA SER A 13 -3.77 -21.20 11.22
C SER A 13 -3.66 -19.91 10.40
N LEU A 14 -2.85 -19.90 9.33
CA LEU A 14 -2.69 -18.70 8.49
C LEU A 14 -3.83 -18.57 7.46
N SER A 15 -4.36 -19.68 6.94
CA SER A 15 -5.45 -19.67 5.95
C SER A 15 -6.81 -19.30 6.53
N ASP A 16 -7.08 -19.68 7.79
CA ASP A 16 -8.37 -19.41 8.43
C ASP A 16 -8.54 -17.94 8.83
N PHE A 17 -7.43 -17.21 9.02
CA PHE A 17 -7.46 -15.80 9.35
C PHE A 17 -7.58 -14.89 8.12
N GLU A 18 -7.12 -15.36 6.95
CA GLU A 18 -7.22 -14.61 5.70
C GLU A 18 -8.68 -14.45 5.25
N PHE A 19 -9.53 -15.46 5.48
CA PHE A 19 -10.97 -15.36 5.25
C PHE A 19 -11.67 -14.47 6.29
N GLN A 20 -11.21 -14.48 7.55
CA GLN A 20 -11.73 -13.59 8.61
C GLN A 20 -11.42 -12.11 8.35
N HIS A 21 -10.39 -11.79 7.57
CA HIS A 21 -10.02 -10.40 7.28
C HIS A 21 -11.04 -9.65 6.42
N GLN A 22 -11.73 -10.34 5.51
CA GLN A 22 -12.71 -9.69 4.65
C GLN A 22 -13.99 -9.35 5.43
N GLU A 23 -14.51 -10.30 6.21
CA GLU A 23 -15.64 -10.08 7.12
C GLU A 23 -15.31 -9.02 8.19
N PHE A 24 -14.07 -8.98 8.67
CA PHE A 24 -13.58 -7.96 9.59
C PHE A 24 -13.68 -6.55 9.00
N ALA A 25 -13.18 -6.36 7.77
CA ALA A 25 -13.12 -5.05 7.14
C ALA A 25 -14.52 -4.48 6.86
N GLU A 26 -15.42 -5.33 6.35
CA GLU A 26 -16.82 -4.97 6.09
C GLU A 26 -17.55 -4.61 7.40
N LYS A 27 -17.42 -5.46 8.42
CA LYS A 27 -18.04 -5.22 9.72
C LYS A 27 -17.54 -3.93 10.40
N LEU A 28 -16.23 -3.67 10.32
CA LEU A 28 -15.65 -2.46 10.90
C LEU A 28 -16.18 -1.21 10.19
N LEU A 29 -16.27 -1.24 8.85
CA LEU A 29 -16.80 -0.13 8.05
C LEU A 29 -18.28 0.15 8.37
N ASP A 30 -19.11 -0.90 8.47
CA ASP A 30 -20.52 -0.77 8.82
C ASP A 30 -20.73 -0.14 10.20
N LEU A 31 -19.88 -0.49 11.17
CA LEU A 31 -19.93 0.10 12.50
C LEU A 31 -19.44 1.56 12.50
N GLU A 32 -18.42 1.89 11.71
CA GLU A 32 -17.95 3.28 11.55
C GLU A 32 -19.04 4.16 10.92
N LEU A 33 -19.75 3.67 9.91
CA LEU A 33 -20.90 4.36 9.30
C LEU A 33 -22.06 4.55 10.30
N LYS A 34 -22.42 3.50 11.03
CA LYS A 34 -23.46 3.58 12.08
C LYS A 34 -23.10 4.60 13.18
N LEU A 35 -21.81 4.77 13.46
CA LEU A 35 -21.34 5.74 14.45
C LEU A 35 -21.50 7.19 13.97
N GLU A 36 -21.39 7.43 12.67
CA GLU A 36 -21.66 8.76 12.08
C GLU A 36 -23.14 9.13 12.19
N GLU A 37 -24.04 8.14 12.09
CA GLU A 37 -25.48 8.32 12.28
C GLU A 37 -25.86 8.44 13.76
N SER A 38 -25.29 7.57 14.60
CA SER A 38 -25.63 7.45 16.02
C SER A 38 -24.42 7.03 16.86
N CYS A 39 -23.99 7.90 17.78
CA CYS A 39 -22.79 7.68 18.59
C CYS A 39 -23.05 6.74 19.79
N ASP A 40 -23.50 5.51 19.54
CA ASP A 40 -23.88 4.51 20.54
C ASP A 40 -22.69 3.86 21.24
N GLN A 41 -22.76 3.75 22.58
CA GLN A 41 -21.71 3.14 23.39
C GLN A 41 -21.44 1.69 22.97
N SER A 42 -22.50 0.94 22.65
CA SER A 42 -22.37 -0.44 22.15
C SER A 42 -21.57 -0.51 20.85
N THR A 43 -21.79 0.44 19.93
CA THR A 43 -21.07 0.53 18.65
C THR A 43 -19.60 0.89 18.90
N ILE A 44 -19.33 1.83 19.81
CA ILE A 44 -17.97 2.20 20.22
C ILE A 44 -17.22 1.00 20.80
N ASP A 45 -17.83 0.26 21.71
CA ASP A 45 -17.21 -0.91 22.36
C ASP A 45 -16.91 -2.02 21.34
N GLU A 46 -17.79 -2.23 20.37
CA GLU A 46 -17.57 -3.22 19.31
C GLU A 46 -16.45 -2.80 18.35
N ILE A 47 -16.37 -1.52 17.98
CA ILE A 47 -15.26 -0.97 17.19
C ILE A 47 -13.93 -1.14 17.94
N ILE A 48 -13.88 -0.81 19.24
CA ILE A 48 -12.67 -0.98 20.06
C ILE A 48 -12.24 -2.45 20.05
N LYS A 49 -13.18 -3.37 20.27
CA LYS A 49 -12.92 -4.82 20.27
C LYS A 49 -12.34 -5.29 18.93
N LEU A 50 -12.88 -4.82 17.81
CA LEU A 50 -12.36 -5.13 16.48
C LEU A 50 -10.94 -4.59 16.28
N TYR A 51 -10.69 -3.31 16.59
CA TYR A 51 -9.35 -2.73 16.49
C TYR A 51 -8.32 -3.46 17.37
N THR A 52 -8.66 -3.78 18.62
CA THR A 52 -7.79 -4.54 19.53
C THR A 52 -7.49 -5.94 18.97
N SER A 53 -8.50 -6.67 18.50
CA SER A 53 -8.30 -7.99 17.90
C SER A 53 -7.40 -7.95 16.67
N ALA A 54 -7.51 -6.91 15.83
CA ALA A 54 -6.64 -6.74 14.67
C ALA A 54 -5.20 -6.42 15.09
N ILE A 55 -5.01 -5.55 16.09
CA ILE A 55 -3.69 -5.20 16.63
C ILE A 55 -3.01 -6.46 17.15
N ASP A 56 -3.67 -7.22 18.03
CA ASP A 56 -3.13 -8.45 18.63
C ASP A 56 -2.69 -9.45 17.56
N TYR A 57 -3.50 -9.63 16.51
CA TYR A 57 -3.16 -10.49 15.39
C TYR A 57 -1.91 -10.00 14.64
N TYR A 58 -1.92 -8.75 14.17
CA TYR A 58 -0.82 -8.21 13.36
C TYR A 58 0.48 -8.09 14.16
N GLU A 59 0.40 -7.89 15.48
CA GLU A 59 1.56 -7.92 16.38
C GLU A 59 2.12 -9.34 16.54
N SER A 60 1.26 -10.36 16.63
CA SER A 60 1.71 -11.77 16.72
C SER A 60 2.52 -12.25 15.51
N ILE A 61 2.27 -11.67 14.33
CA ILE A 61 3.00 -11.94 13.09
C ILE A 61 4.09 -10.90 12.78
N ASN A 62 4.33 -9.94 13.69
CA ASN A 62 5.27 -8.82 13.53
C ASN A 62 5.05 -7.99 12.24
N ASP A 63 3.80 -7.80 11.84
CA ASP A 63 3.44 -6.97 10.68
C ASP A 63 3.34 -5.48 11.10
N GLN A 64 3.90 -4.60 10.26
CA GLN A 64 3.85 -3.15 10.42
C GLN A 64 2.41 -2.59 10.46
N LYS A 65 1.43 -3.32 9.93
CA LYS A 65 0.00 -2.96 9.99
C LYS A 65 -0.50 -2.75 11.42
N SER A 66 0.04 -3.46 12.42
CA SER A 66 -0.30 -3.28 13.84
C SER A 66 -0.17 -1.80 14.29
N SER A 67 0.93 -1.14 13.91
CA SER A 67 1.17 0.28 14.21
C SER A 67 0.12 1.20 13.56
N SER A 68 -0.33 0.86 12.35
CA SER A 68 -1.39 1.61 11.67
C SER A 68 -2.73 1.49 12.39
N TYR A 69 -3.09 0.28 12.85
CA TYR A 69 -4.31 0.08 13.64
C TYR A 69 -4.25 0.76 15.01
N HIS A 70 -3.09 0.76 15.68
CA HIS A 70 -2.89 1.55 16.91
C HIS A 70 -3.18 3.04 16.72
N LYS A 71 -2.65 3.63 15.65
CA LYS A 71 -2.87 5.06 15.34
C LYS A 71 -4.34 5.35 15.03
N LYS A 72 -5.02 4.48 14.28
CA LYS A 72 -6.45 4.62 13.98
C LYS A 72 -7.29 4.54 15.25
N LEU A 73 -7.06 3.55 16.11
CA LEU A 73 -7.77 3.42 17.39
C LEU A 73 -7.52 4.63 18.30
N GLN A 74 -6.29 5.12 18.36
CA GLN A 74 -5.97 6.32 19.14
C GLN A 74 -6.71 7.56 18.60
N GLY A 75 -6.74 7.74 17.27
CA GLY A 75 -7.47 8.82 16.61
C GLY A 75 -8.98 8.74 16.85
N PHE A 76 -9.53 7.53 16.78
CA PHE A 76 -10.93 7.23 17.07
C PHE A 76 -11.31 7.64 18.51
N LEU A 77 -10.54 7.20 19.50
CA LEU A 77 -10.75 7.55 20.92
C LEU A 77 -10.47 9.02 21.24
N ALA A 78 -9.76 9.73 20.36
CA ALA A 78 -9.49 11.16 20.53
C ALA A 78 -10.68 12.06 20.17
N ARG A 79 -11.65 11.56 19.37
CA ARG A 79 -12.82 12.33 18.91
C ARG A 79 -13.69 12.78 20.10
N LYS A 80 -14.25 14.00 20.00
CA LYS A 80 -15.00 14.63 21.11
C LYS A 80 -16.32 13.91 21.39
N ASP A 81 -17.07 13.59 20.35
CA ASP A 81 -18.31 12.82 20.40
C ASP A 81 -18.12 11.46 21.09
N VAL A 82 -17.08 10.72 20.72
CA VAL A 82 -16.73 9.43 21.34
C VAL A 82 -16.34 9.61 22.80
N LYS A 83 -15.53 10.64 23.13
CA LYS A 83 -15.17 10.95 24.53
C LYS A 83 -16.38 11.31 25.38
N ASP A 84 -17.32 12.07 24.82
CA ASP A 84 -18.52 12.50 25.52
C ASP A 84 -19.48 11.33 25.74
N ALA A 85 -19.61 10.44 24.75
CA ALA A 85 -20.36 9.18 24.85
C ALA A 85 -19.80 8.25 25.95
N ILE A 86 -18.47 8.04 25.97
CA ILE A 86 -17.81 7.18 26.96
C ILE A 86 -17.95 7.75 28.39
N LYS A 87 -17.88 9.07 28.56
CA LYS A 87 -17.98 9.70 29.88
C LYS A 87 -19.39 9.69 30.46
N SER A 88 -20.41 9.67 29.62
CA SER A 88 -21.82 9.80 30.02
C SER A 88 -22.70 8.72 29.38
N PRO A 89 -22.52 7.44 29.76
CA PRO A 89 -23.21 6.32 29.12
C PRO A 89 -24.75 6.35 29.21
N ASN A 90 -25.32 7.20 30.09
CA ASN A 90 -26.76 7.34 30.32
C ASN A 90 -27.31 8.75 30.05
N ALA A 91 -26.56 9.67 29.43
CA ALA A 91 -27.07 11.01 29.16
C ALA A 91 -28.13 10.97 28.03
N PRO A 92 -29.35 11.50 28.25
CA PRO A 92 -30.35 11.63 27.19
C PRO A 92 -29.78 12.50 26.06
N ARG A 93 -29.66 11.94 24.86
CA ARG A 93 -29.10 12.66 23.72
C ARG A 93 -30.05 13.78 23.29
N LEU A 94 -29.61 15.02 23.49
CA LEU A 94 -30.22 16.17 22.86
C LEU A 94 -29.96 16.08 21.36
N ASN A 95 -30.97 15.62 20.61
CA ASN A 95 -31.03 15.70 19.16
C ASN A 95 -30.65 17.12 18.74
N ARG A 96 -29.43 17.28 18.24
CA ARG A 96 -28.87 18.55 17.81
C ARG A 96 -29.41 18.88 16.42
N HIS A 97 -30.73 19.04 16.34
CA HIS A 97 -31.36 19.60 15.17
C HIS A 97 -31.16 21.13 15.23
N GLU A 98 -30.44 21.64 14.25
CA GLU A 98 -30.05 23.03 14.08
C GLU A 98 -31.24 23.98 14.32
N GLN A 99 -31.19 24.78 15.39
CA GLN A 99 -32.04 25.96 15.49
C GLN A 99 -31.27 27.17 14.97
N PRO A 100 -31.80 27.89 13.95
CA PRO A 100 -31.20 29.14 13.49
C PRO A 100 -31.35 30.24 14.55
N PRO A 101 -30.35 31.14 14.69
CA PRO A 101 -30.36 32.17 15.72
C PRO A 101 -31.48 33.19 15.45
N ARG A 102 -32.45 33.27 16.38
CA ARG A 102 -33.50 34.30 16.37
C ARG A 102 -32.88 35.67 16.69
N ARG A 103 -32.82 36.54 15.69
CA ARG A 103 -32.47 37.97 15.85
C ARG A 103 -33.64 38.73 16.47
N THR A 104 -33.44 39.25 17.67
CA THR A 104 -34.36 40.16 18.36
C THR A 104 -34.25 41.56 17.75
N ARG A 105 -35.31 42.04 17.07
CA ARG A 105 -35.43 43.44 16.64
C ARG A 105 -36.05 44.27 17.76
N MET A 106 -35.29 45.23 18.31
CA MET A 106 -35.83 46.32 19.14
C MET A 106 -36.23 47.47 18.20
N LEU A 107 -37.51 47.83 18.22
CA LEU A 107 -38.08 48.95 17.46
C LEU A 107 -38.40 50.08 18.45
N SER A 108 -37.62 51.17 18.43
CA SER A 108 -37.87 52.38 19.21
C SER A 108 -38.45 53.47 18.30
N LYS A 109 -39.68 53.90 18.59
CA LYS A 109 -40.39 54.99 17.90
C LYS A 109 -40.35 56.23 18.80
N HIS A 110 -39.56 57.23 18.46
CA HIS A 110 -39.78 58.62 18.89
C HIS A 110 -39.20 59.57 17.84
N THR A 111 -40.07 60.22 17.06
CA THR A 111 -39.75 61.35 16.19
C THR A 111 -40.52 62.56 16.69
N SER A 112 -39.91 63.34 17.57
CA SER A 112 -40.33 64.72 17.85
C SER A 112 -39.51 65.64 16.95
N SER A 113 -40.21 66.56 16.28
CA SER A 113 -39.71 67.55 15.31
C SER A 113 -38.43 68.27 15.78
N LEU A 114 -37.34 68.08 15.04
CA LEU A 114 -36.07 68.79 15.20
C LEU A 114 -35.94 69.90 14.14
N PRO A 115 -35.22 71.00 14.43
CA PRO A 115 -35.09 72.17 13.55
C PRO A 115 -34.24 71.87 12.30
N ASP A 116 -34.62 72.47 11.16
CA ASP A 116 -34.06 72.29 9.81
C ASP A 116 -32.52 72.42 9.70
N LEU A 117 -31.86 73.12 10.63
CA LEU A 117 -30.40 73.27 10.64
C LEU A 117 -29.64 71.98 10.99
N HIS A 118 -30.30 70.95 11.54
CA HIS A 118 -29.65 69.68 11.89
C HIS A 118 -29.63 68.66 10.76
N LEU A 119 -30.48 68.80 9.74
CA LEU A 119 -30.59 67.86 8.62
C LEU A 119 -29.32 67.82 7.77
N HIS A 120 -28.68 68.97 7.52
CA HIS A 120 -27.45 69.02 6.71
C HIS A 120 -26.23 68.42 7.44
N ALA A 121 -26.17 68.54 8.77
CA ALA A 121 -25.13 67.89 9.57
C ALA A 121 -25.31 66.36 9.57
N ILE A 122 -26.56 65.90 9.69
CA ILE A 122 -26.90 64.47 9.60
C ILE A 122 -26.58 63.93 8.19
N GLU A 123 -26.88 64.67 7.13
CA GLU A 123 -26.57 64.26 5.75
C GLU A 123 -25.07 64.11 5.52
N ASN A 124 -24.25 65.03 6.04
CA ASN A 124 -22.78 64.93 5.94
C ASN A 124 -22.25 63.70 6.71
N VAL A 125 -22.75 63.45 7.92
CA VAL A 125 -22.38 62.27 8.72
C VAL A 125 -22.82 60.98 8.01
N MET A 126 -24.00 60.97 7.38
CA MET A 126 -24.46 59.82 6.59
C MET A 126 -23.58 59.57 5.36
N LYS A 127 -23.18 60.63 4.63
CA LYS A 127 -22.26 60.51 3.49
C LYS A 127 -20.87 60.04 3.90
N GLU A 128 -20.33 60.54 5.01
CA GLU A 128 -19.05 60.06 5.56
C GLU A 128 -19.12 58.60 5.98
N HIS A 129 -20.22 58.20 6.64
CA HIS A 129 -20.44 56.81 7.01
C HIS A 129 -20.59 55.90 5.79
N GLU A 130 -21.34 56.32 4.77
CA GLU A 130 -21.49 55.57 3.52
C GLU A 130 -20.14 55.41 2.80
N CYS A 131 -19.34 56.47 2.73
CA CYS A 131 -17.98 56.42 2.18
C CYS A 131 -17.07 55.48 2.98
N GLY A 132 -17.08 55.57 4.32
CA GLY A 132 -16.31 54.69 5.19
C GLY A 132 -16.72 53.22 5.07
N THR A 133 -18.03 52.97 4.95
CA THR A 133 -18.58 51.62 4.79
C THR A 133 -18.19 51.01 3.45
N ASN A 134 -18.27 51.78 2.36
CA ASN A 134 -17.88 51.33 1.03
C ASN A 134 -16.37 51.05 0.96
N ASN A 135 -15.54 51.89 1.58
CA ASN A 135 -14.10 51.66 1.65
C ASN A 135 -13.76 50.40 2.48
N ALA A 136 -14.41 50.21 3.63
CA ALA A 136 -14.24 48.99 4.43
C ALA A 136 -14.68 47.72 3.67
N HIS A 137 -15.78 47.81 2.91
CA HIS A 137 -16.24 46.72 2.06
C HIS A 137 -15.20 46.37 0.97
N HIS A 138 -14.64 47.36 0.28
CA HIS A 138 -13.58 47.14 -0.71
C HIS A 138 -12.33 46.52 -0.10
N LEU A 139 -11.86 47.01 1.06
CA LEU A 139 -10.71 46.44 1.74
C LEU A 139 -10.95 44.99 2.20
N LEU A 140 -12.17 44.66 2.62
CA LEU A 140 -12.54 43.29 2.97
C LEU A 140 -12.52 42.39 1.73
N GLN A 141 -13.09 42.84 0.63
CA GLN A 141 -13.13 42.10 -0.63
C GLN A 141 -11.72 41.82 -1.17
N ASP A 142 -10.83 42.82 -1.12
CA ASP A 142 -9.43 42.66 -1.53
C ASP A 142 -8.65 41.69 -0.63
N ASN A 143 -8.92 41.71 0.68
CA ASN A 143 -8.30 40.77 1.61
C ASN A 143 -8.77 39.33 1.37
N LEU A 144 -10.06 39.12 1.14
CA LEU A 144 -10.61 37.80 0.84
C LEU A 144 -10.01 37.25 -0.46
N LYS A 145 -9.95 38.07 -1.51
CA LYS A 145 -9.36 37.68 -2.78
C LYS A 145 -7.89 37.28 -2.64
N LYS A 146 -7.09 38.05 -1.89
CA LYS A 146 -5.68 37.70 -1.61
C LYS A 146 -5.53 36.37 -0.86
N GLN A 147 -6.46 36.06 0.05
CA GLN A 147 -6.46 34.78 0.75
C GLN A 147 -6.83 33.63 -0.18
N GLU A 148 -7.82 33.82 -1.06
CA GLU A 148 -8.20 32.85 -2.09
C GLU A 148 -7.02 32.53 -3.01
N ASP A 149 -6.35 33.56 -3.55
CA ASP A 149 -5.17 33.40 -4.42
C ASP A 149 -4.03 32.64 -3.71
N LEU A 150 -3.81 32.93 -2.42
CA LEU A 150 -2.80 32.23 -1.62
C LEU A 150 -3.14 30.74 -1.44
N PHE A 151 -4.41 30.43 -1.18
CA PHE A 151 -4.84 29.04 -1.02
C PHE A 151 -4.79 28.26 -2.33
N GLU A 152 -5.23 28.87 -3.43
CA GLU A 152 -5.15 28.30 -4.77
C GLU A 152 -3.69 27.95 -5.11
N SER A 153 -2.76 28.87 -4.88
CA SER A 153 -1.33 28.64 -5.07
C SER A 153 -0.79 27.49 -4.20
N LYS A 154 -1.16 27.44 -2.91
CA LYS A 154 -0.78 26.33 -2.02
C LYS A 154 -1.37 24.98 -2.46
N ILE A 155 -2.59 24.96 -2.99
CA ILE A 155 -3.22 23.73 -3.50
C ILE A 155 -2.49 23.26 -4.75
N GLN A 156 -2.18 24.16 -5.68
CA GLN A 156 -1.44 23.83 -6.90
C GLN A 156 -0.03 23.30 -6.58
N GLU A 157 0.68 23.91 -5.63
CA GLU A 157 1.99 23.43 -5.18
C GLU A 157 1.91 22.01 -4.59
N ARG A 158 0.89 21.74 -3.76
CA ARG A 158 0.65 20.39 -3.22
C ARG A 158 0.36 19.39 -4.32
N GLN A 159 -0.47 19.74 -5.31
CA GLN A 159 -0.77 18.86 -6.44
C GLN A 159 0.49 18.55 -7.26
N GLN A 160 1.36 19.53 -7.49
CA GLN A 160 2.63 19.31 -8.17
C GLN A 160 3.56 18.41 -7.36
N ARG A 161 3.68 18.61 -6.04
CA ARG A 161 4.48 17.75 -5.16
C ARG A 161 3.97 16.30 -5.16
N VAL A 162 2.65 16.10 -5.12
CA VAL A 162 2.05 14.75 -5.18
C VAL A 162 2.36 14.07 -6.51
N LYS A 163 2.26 14.78 -7.64
CA LYS A 163 2.59 14.25 -8.97
C LYS A 163 4.07 13.87 -9.08
N SER A 164 4.99 14.70 -8.57
CA SER A 164 6.42 14.41 -8.58
C SER A 164 6.78 13.21 -7.69
N HIS A 165 6.12 13.08 -6.53
CA HIS A 165 6.40 11.98 -5.61
C HIS A 165 5.86 10.63 -6.09
N THR A 166 4.73 10.62 -6.82
CA THR A 166 4.15 9.40 -7.40
C THR A 166 4.88 8.91 -8.65
N LEU A 167 5.43 9.81 -9.47
CA LEU A 167 6.26 9.45 -10.63
C LEU A 167 7.61 8.85 -10.22
N SER A 168 8.29 9.45 -9.24
CA SER A 168 9.59 8.97 -8.75
C SER A 168 9.51 7.55 -8.14
N HIS A 169 8.41 7.20 -7.48
CA HIS A 169 8.28 5.87 -6.89
C HIS A 169 7.98 4.78 -7.95
N LYS A 170 7.16 5.09 -8.96
CA LYS A 170 6.89 4.18 -10.08
C LYS A 170 8.11 3.96 -10.98
N GLU A 171 8.90 5.00 -11.24
CA GLU A 171 10.12 4.87 -12.05
C GLU A 171 11.20 4.04 -11.33
N ASN A 172 11.37 4.20 -10.02
CA ASN A 172 12.30 3.40 -9.24
C ASN A 172 11.91 1.91 -9.17
N LEU A 173 10.61 1.58 -9.08
CA LEU A 173 10.11 0.20 -9.17
C LEU A 173 10.35 -0.41 -10.57
N ALA A 174 10.14 0.36 -11.64
CA ALA A 174 10.40 -0.09 -13.01
C ALA A 174 11.89 -0.31 -13.30
N ILE A 175 12.77 0.54 -12.74
CA ILE A 175 14.22 0.36 -12.86
C ILE A 175 14.68 -0.88 -12.10
N MET A 176 14.17 -1.13 -10.90
CA MET A 176 14.52 -2.32 -10.11
C MET A 176 14.10 -3.61 -10.82
N GLY A 177 12.88 -3.65 -11.40
CA GLY A 177 12.41 -4.78 -12.22
C GLY A 177 13.30 -5.05 -13.44
N ARG A 178 13.68 -4.02 -14.19
CA ARG A 178 14.54 -4.16 -15.38
C ARG A 178 15.94 -4.69 -15.07
N THR A 179 16.48 -4.43 -13.88
CA THR A 179 17.78 -5.01 -13.49
C THR A 179 17.66 -6.49 -13.13
N SER A 180 16.49 -6.92 -12.66
CA SER A 180 16.22 -8.32 -12.32
C SER A 180 16.17 -9.20 -13.55
N ASP A 181 15.40 -8.78 -14.55
CA ASP A 181 15.22 -9.56 -15.77
C ASP A 181 16.55 -9.71 -16.51
N LYS A 182 17.33 -8.63 -16.60
CA LYS A 182 18.68 -8.66 -17.17
C LYS A 182 19.63 -9.64 -16.47
N GLN A 183 19.49 -9.83 -15.16
CA GLN A 183 20.32 -10.79 -14.43
C GLN A 183 19.85 -12.23 -14.65
N ILE A 184 18.55 -12.47 -14.73
CA ILE A 184 17.99 -13.79 -15.09
C ILE A 184 18.42 -14.16 -16.51
N ASP A 185 18.37 -13.21 -17.45
CA ASP A 185 18.82 -13.43 -18.84
C ASP A 185 20.30 -13.80 -18.91
N ARG A 186 21.15 -13.14 -18.12
CA ARG A 186 22.57 -13.49 -18.02
C ARG A 186 22.78 -14.91 -17.47
N ILE A 187 22.04 -15.30 -16.44
CA ILE A 187 22.09 -16.66 -15.90
C ILE A 187 21.68 -17.67 -16.99
N ASN A 188 20.57 -17.41 -17.69
CA ASN A 188 20.10 -18.26 -18.77
C ASN A 188 21.17 -18.42 -19.88
N GLN A 189 21.76 -17.32 -20.34
CA GLN A 189 22.81 -17.37 -21.36
C GLN A 189 24.01 -18.20 -20.91
N MET A 190 24.51 -17.95 -19.70
CA MET A 190 25.66 -18.66 -19.14
C MET A 190 25.43 -20.18 -19.08
N PHE A 191 24.22 -20.62 -18.67
CA PHE A 191 23.89 -22.05 -18.60
C PHE A 191 23.70 -22.69 -19.97
N GLU A 192 23.20 -21.97 -20.98
CA GLU A 192 23.13 -22.50 -22.36
C GLU A 192 24.52 -22.62 -23.00
N ASP A 193 25.43 -21.67 -22.73
CA ASP A 193 26.82 -21.72 -23.20
C ASP A 193 27.55 -22.91 -22.56
N GLU A 194 27.44 -23.07 -21.23
CA GLU A 194 28.05 -24.18 -20.50
C GLU A 194 27.47 -25.54 -20.92
N LYS A 195 26.15 -25.62 -21.16
CA LYS A 195 25.49 -26.82 -21.70
C LYS A 195 26.04 -27.17 -23.07
N SER A 196 26.14 -26.21 -23.98
CA SER A 196 26.67 -26.42 -25.32
C SER A 196 28.13 -26.90 -25.28
N LYS A 197 28.92 -26.31 -24.40
CA LYS A 197 30.32 -26.71 -24.16
C LYS A 197 30.43 -28.15 -23.67
N ARG A 198 29.71 -28.53 -22.60
CA ARG A 198 29.79 -29.89 -22.04
C ARG A 198 29.25 -30.96 -22.99
N ILE A 199 28.17 -30.66 -23.73
CA ILE A 199 27.66 -31.59 -24.76
C ILE A 199 28.72 -31.82 -25.84
N LYS A 200 29.42 -30.76 -26.28
CA LYS A 200 30.50 -30.87 -27.26
C LYS A 200 31.66 -31.71 -26.73
N GLU A 201 32.05 -31.54 -25.48
CA GLU A 201 33.10 -32.34 -24.82
C GLU A 201 32.72 -33.83 -24.78
N VAL A 202 31.50 -34.16 -24.33
CA VAL A 202 31.00 -35.55 -24.32
C VAL A 202 30.99 -36.13 -25.74
N ARG A 203 30.45 -35.39 -26.72
CA ARG A 203 30.44 -35.85 -28.12
C ARG A 203 31.84 -36.11 -28.66
N SER A 204 32.80 -35.21 -28.40
CA SER A 204 34.17 -35.34 -28.88
C SER A 204 34.89 -36.56 -28.27
N LEU A 205 34.60 -36.89 -27.01
CA LEU A 205 35.20 -38.03 -26.33
C LEU A 205 34.69 -39.36 -26.91
N TYR A 206 33.37 -39.49 -27.07
CA TYR A 206 32.79 -40.71 -27.63
C TYR A 206 33.05 -40.84 -29.13
N SER A 207 33.03 -39.75 -29.90
CA SER A 207 33.26 -39.83 -31.35
C SER A 207 34.64 -40.40 -31.68
N GLY A 208 35.69 -39.97 -30.96
CA GLY A 208 37.04 -40.51 -31.16
C GLY A 208 37.11 -42.02 -30.93
N GLN A 209 36.54 -42.50 -29.82
CA GLN A 209 36.52 -43.93 -29.48
C GLN A 209 35.67 -44.75 -30.46
N ILE A 210 34.53 -44.21 -30.89
CA ILE A 210 33.65 -44.85 -31.86
C ILE A 210 34.34 -44.96 -33.23
N ASP A 211 35.02 -43.91 -33.67
CA ASP A 211 35.74 -43.91 -34.95
C ASP A 211 36.91 -44.90 -34.93
N GLU A 212 37.67 -44.97 -33.83
CA GLU A 212 38.69 -46.00 -33.61
C GLU A 212 38.09 -47.41 -33.70
N MET A 213 36.97 -47.69 -33.01
CA MET A 213 36.31 -49.00 -33.07
C MET A 213 35.81 -49.35 -34.47
N ARG A 214 35.26 -48.37 -35.20
CA ARG A 214 34.80 -48.55 -36.58
C ARG A 214 35.95 -48.86 -37.54
N SER A 215 37.15 -48.36 -37.26
CA SER A 215 38.34 -48.59 -38.08
C SER A 215 38.93 -50.00 -37.95
N ILE A 216 38.74 -50.65 -36.80
CA ILE A 216 39.51 -51.86 -36.44
C ILE A 216 38.98 -53.14 -37.10
N ALA A 217 37.66 -53.33 -37.31
CA ALA A 217 37.15 -54.47 -38.11
C ALA A 217 35.63 -54.46 -38.36
N ASN A 218 35.22 -55.10 -39.46
CA ASN A 218 33.84 -55.47 -39.81
C ASN A 218 33.26 -56.61 -38.93
N CYS A 219 33.60 -56.67 -37.64
CA CYS A 219 33.11 -57.69 -36.72
C CYS A 219 31.74 -57.30 -36.15
N ASP A 220 30.77 -58.21 -36.18
CA ASP A 220 29.41 -57.94 -35.69
C ASP A 220 29.36 -57.63 -34.19
N ILE A 221 30.28 -58.19 -33.41
CA ILE A 221 30.43 -57.88 -31.98
C ILE A 221 30.82 -56.40 -31.80
N LEU A 222 31.78 -55.89 -32.58
CA LEU A 222 32.20 -54.49 -32.49
C LEU A 222 31.09 -53.52 -32.91
N LYS A 223 30.26 -53.89 -33.89
CA LYS A 223 29.09 -53.10 -34.28
C LYS A 223 28.11 -52.95 -33.11
N GLN A 224 27.87 -54.02 -32.34
CA GLN A 224 27.01 -53.94 -31.15
C GLN A 224 27.62 -53.04 -30.07
N VAL A 225 28.94 -53.09 -29.87
CA VAL A 225 29.62 -52.21 -28.91
C VAL A 225 29.48 -50.74 -29.33
N VAL A 226 29.66 -50.41 -30.61
CA VAL A 226 29.45 -49.05 -31.13
C VAL A 226 28.04 -48.55 -30.84
N VAL A 227 27.01 -49.38 -31.06
CA VAL A 227 25.61 -49.03 -30.75
C VAL A 227 25.41 -48.75 -29.26
N GLU A 228 25.99 -49.56 -28.37
CA GLU A 228 25.90 -49.32 -26.93
C GLU A 228 26.69 -48.07 -26.48
N MET A 229 27.82 -47.77 -27.12
CA MET A 229 28.57 -46.53 -26.89
C MET A 229 27.78 -45.29 -27.30
N GLU A 230 27.12 -45.31 -28.45
CA GLU A 230 26.23 -44.21 -28.89
C GLU A 230 25.08 -44.00 -27.90
N LYS A 231 24.45 -45.09 -27.43
CA LYS A 231 23.43 -45.02 -26.36
C LYS A 231 23.99 -44.49 -25.05
N SER A 232 25.24 -44.82 -24.70
CA SER A 232 25.90 -44.31 -23.49
C SER A 232 26.16 -42.80 -23.60
N MET A 233 26.65 -42.33 -24.75
CA MET A 233 26.86 -40.92 -25.05
C MET A 233 25.55 -40.11 -24.88
N GLU A 234 24.46 -40.57 -25.47
CA GLU A 234 23.16 -39.88 -25.38
C GLU A 234 22.60 -39.87 -23.94
N ARG A 235 22.77 -40.96 -23.19
CA ARG A 235 22.42 -41.01 -21.76
C ARG A 235 23.24 -40.01 -20.94
N GLU A 236 24.52 -39.88 -21.23
CA GLU A 236 25.40 -38.94 -20.55
C GLU A 236 25.05 -37.48 -20.88
N ILE A 237 24.78 -37.17 -22.15
CA ILE A 237 24.26 -35.85 -22.59
C ILE A 237 22.96 -35.50 -21.88
N ALA A 238 22.02 -36.46 -21.77
CA ALA A 238 20.76 -36.25 -21.06
C ALA A 238 20.99 -35.96 -19.57
N ASN A 239 21.90 -36.70 -18.91
CA ASN A 239 22.24 -36.48 -17.51
C ASN A 239 22.90 -35.11 -17.27
N VAL A 240 23.85 -34.73 -18.13
CA VAL A 240 24.49 -33.40 -18.10
C VAL A 240 23.44 -32.28 -18.26
N THR A 241 22.51 -32.44 -19.20
CA THR A 241 21.44 -31.47 -19.45
C THR A 241 20.51 -31.32 -18.25
N ALA A 242 20.10 -32.44 -17.64
CA ALA A 242 19.24 -32.44 -16.46
C ALA A 242 19.94 -31.79 -15.24
N LYS A 243 21.23 -32.11 -15.03
CA LYS A 243 22.03 -31.52 -13.95
C LYS A 243 22.16 -30.00 -14.09
N LEU A 244 22.51 -29.52 -15.29
CA LEU A 244 22.62 -28.08 -15.56
C LEU A 244 21.27 -27.36 -15.43
N ALA A 245 20.17 -27.99 -15.84
CA ALA A 245 18.83 -27.42 -15.65
C ALA A 245 18.48 -27.24 -14.16
N ASN A 246 18.84 -28.22 -13.32
CA ASN A 246 18.63 -28.12 -11.87
C ASN A 246 19.53 -27.05 -11.23
N GLU A 247 20.81 -26.99 -11.61
CA GLU A 247 21.75 -25.95 -11.15
C GLU A 247 21.26 -24.54 -11.55
N LYS A 248 20.77 -24.37 -12.78
CA LYS A 248 20.15 -23.13 -13.27
C LYS A 248 18.95 -22.72 -12.41
N TYR A 249 18.06 -23.68 -12.12
CA TYR A 249 16.88 -23.42 -11.30
C TYR A 249 17.27 -22.94 -9.89
N ILE A 250 18.23 -23.62 -9.25
CA ILE A 250 18.74 -23.24 -7.93
C ILE A 250 19.33 -21.82 -7.94
N GLU A 251 20.08 -21.46 -8.98
CA GLU A 251 20.72 -20.14 -9.06
C GLU A 251 19.70 -19.01 -9.28
N ILE A 252 18.70 -19.24 -10.14
CA ILE A 252 17.57 -18.32 -10.33
C ILE A 252 16.79 -18.17 -9.02
N ASP A 253 16.55 -19.26 -8.28
CA ASP A 253 15.84 -19.22 -7.01
C ASP A 253 16.61 -18.43 -5.94
N LYS A 254 17.93 -18.61 -5.82
CA LYS A 254 18.78 -17.78 -4.94
C LYS A 254 18.66 -16.30 -5.28
N LEU A 255 18.65 -15.95 -6.57
CA LEU A 255 18.52 -14.57 -7.02
C LEU A 255 17.14 -13.97 -6.67
N ARG A 256 16.08 -14.78 -6.69
CA ARG A 256 14.73 -14.36 -6.28
C ARG A 256 14.64 -14.17 -4.77
N ARG A 257 15.20 -15.10 -3.99
CA ARG A 257 15.23 -15.02 -2.51
C ARG A 257 16.03 -13.83 -2.00
N SER A 258 17.18 -13.52 -2.61
CA SER A 258 18.00 -12.36 -2.20
C SER A 258 17.30 -11.01 -2.39
N ARG A 259 16.18 -11.00 -3.13
CA ARG A 259 15.34 -9.82 -3.38
C ARG A 259 14.06 -9.78 -2.54
N GLY A 260 13.85 -10.75 -1.65
CA GLY A 260 12.61 -10.84 -0.87
C GLY A 260 11.38 -11.24 -1.69
N VAL A 261 11.57 -11.75 -2.92
CA VAL A 261 10.49 -12.34 -3.71
C VAL A 261 10.40 -13.82 -3.32
N THR A 262 9.70 -14.11 -2.23
CA THR A 262 9.29 -15.47 -1.90
C THR A 262 8.15 -15.89 -2.82
N ILE A 263 8.37 -16.92 -3.63
CA ILE A 263 7.28 -17.60 -4.35
C ILE A 263 6.54 -18.42 -3.30
N SER A 264 5.40 -17.91 -2.85
CA SER A 264 4.40 -18.67 -2.09
C SER A 264 3.74 -19.71 -2.98
#